data_AF-T0YGV8-F1
#
_entry.id   AF-T0YGV8-F1
#
_cell.length_a   1.000
_cell.length_b   1.000
_cell.length_c   1.000
_cell.angle_alpha   90.00
_cell.angle_beta   90.00
_cell.angle_gamma   90.00
#
_symmetry.space_group_name_H-M   'P 1'
#
loop_
_entity.id
_entity.type
_entity.pdbx_description
1 polymer ?
#
loop_
_entity_poly.entity_id
_entity_poly.type
_entity_poly.pdbx_seq_one_letter_code
_entity_poly.pdbx_strand_id
1 'polypeptide(L)'
;PSAQSALVSAVARANPHTVVVVQAGAPIAMPWLQQVPAILDTWYPGQTDGTALANVLFGKVDPSGHLPVTFPVKLADVPAANPARFPGIDGKVHYSEGSSGRLSVV
;
A
#
# COMPACT_ATOMS: atom_id res chain seq x y z
N PRO A 1 9.03 6.24 -8.07
CA PRO A 1 9.68 6.40 -6.75
C PRO A 1 10.14 7.85 -6.50
N SER A 2 10.30 8.22 -5.21
CA SER A 2 10.49 9.54 -4.57
C SER A 2 9.62 10.72 -5.07
N ALA A 3 9.64 11.05 -6.36
CA ALA A 3 8.88 12.15 -6.93
C ALA A 3 7.36 11.89 -7.03
N GLN A 4 6.94 10.62 -7.01
CA GLN A 4 5.53 10.25 -7.19
C GLN A 4 4.64 10.77 -6.06
N SER A 5 5.10 10.74 -4.80
CA SER A 5 4.30 11.30 -3.69
C SER A 5 4.10 12.81 -3.81
N ALA A 6 5.13 13.53 -4.29
CA ALA A 6 5.04 14.95 -4.58
C ALA A 6 4.09 15.23 -5.76
N LEU A 7 4.14 14.40 -6.80
CA LEU A 7 3.24 14.46 -7.94
C LEU A 7 1.78 14.26 -7.51
N VAL A 8 1.48 13.18 -6.77
CA VAL A 8 0.13 12.91 -6.29
C VAL A 8 -0.38 14.07 -5.44
N SER A 9 0.45 14.58 -4.52
CA SER A 9 0.07 15.73 -3.68
C SER A 9 -0.19 17.00 -4.52
N ALA A 10 0.60 17.24 -5.57
CA ALA A 10 0.41 18.38 -6.45
C ALA A 10 -0.88 18.27 -7.26
N VAL A 11 -1.18 17.09 -7.80
CA VAL A 11 -2.41 16.82 -8.56
C VAL A 11 -3.64 16.90 -7.65
N ALA A 12 -3.61 16.27 -6.47
CA ALA A 12 -4.70 16.30 -5.51
C ALA A 12 -5.05 17.72 -5.04
N ARG A 13 -4.02 18.57 -4.84
CA ARG A 13 -4.22 19.99 -4.53
C ARG A 13 -4.81 20.79 -5.69
N ALA A 14 -4.48 20.43 -6.94
CA ALA A 14 -5.04 21.08 -8.12
C ALA A 14 -6.47 20.60 -8.45
N ASN A 15 -6.80 19.36 -8.08
CA ASN A 15 -8.11 18.76 -8.33
C ASN A 15 -8.54 17.84 -7.16
N PRO A 16 -9.56 18.23 -6.36
CA PRO A 16 -10.04 17.43 -5.24
C PRO A 16 -10.74 16.13 -5.67
N HIS A 17 -11.06 15.96 -6.96
CA HIS A 17 -11.65 14.75 -7.54
C HIS A 17 -10.60 13.83 -8.16
N THR A 18 -9.47 13.65 -7.48
CA THR A 18 -8.37 12.80 -7.93
C THR A 18 -8.50 11.38 -7.39
N VAL A 19 -8.60 10.38 -8.27
CA VAL A 19 -8.50 8.96 -7.89
C VAL A 19 -7.07 8.48 -8.13
N VAL A 20 -6.47 7.78 -7.17
CA VAL A 20 -5.11 7.21 -7.32
C VAL A 20 -5.18 5.70 -7.49
N VAL A 21 -4.61 5.20 -8.59
CA VAL A 21 -4.43 3.76 -8.81
C VAL A 21 -3.01 3.39 -8.41
N VAL A 22 -2.88 2.44 -7.48
CA VAL A 22 -1.59 1.96 -6.97
C VAL A 22 -1.29 0.59 -7.57
N GLN A 23 -0.10 0.48 -8.19
CA GLN A 23 0.44 -0.76 -8.71
C GLN A 23 1.78 -1.04 -8.04
N ALA A 24 1.75 -1.77 -6.93
CA ALA A 24 2.93 -2.12 -6.14
C ALA A 24 2.82 -3.56 -5.64
N GLY A 25 3.96 -4.25 -5.49
CA GLY A 25 4.00 -5.63 -5.01
C GLY A 25 4.00 -5.77 -3.48
N ALA A 26 4.00 -4.66 -2.75
CA ALA A 26 4.06 -4.61 -1.29
C ALA A 26 3.44 -3.29 -0.79
N PRO A 27 3.10 -3.19 0.50
CA PRO A 27 2.63 -1.94 1.09
C PRO A 27 3.59 -0.77 0.81
N ILE A 28 3.04 0.36 0.38
CA ILE A 28 3.78 1.61 0.16
C ILE A 28 3.36 2.68 1.17
N ALA A 29 4.27 3.60 1.47
CA ALA A 29 3.92 4.79 2.24
C ALA A 29 3.08 5.74 1.37
N MET A 30 1.92 6.15 1.89
CA MET A 30 0.99 7.07 1.22
C MET A 30 0.80 8.35 2.04
N PRO A 31 1.80 9.26 2.12
CA PRO A 31 1.66 10.51 2.90
C PRO A 31 0.55 11.44 2.37
N TRP A 32 0.08 11.20 1.14
CA TRP A 32 -1.03 11.87 0.48
C TRP A 32 -2.39 11.17 0.67
N LEU A 33 -2.47 10.10 1.48
CA LEU A 33 -3.68 9.29 1.69
C LEU A 33 -4.93 10.14 1.98
N GLN A 34 -4.79 11.17 2.82
CA GLN A 34 -5.91 12.04 3.23
C GLN A 34 -6.23 13.16 2.22
N GLN A 35 -5.46 13.28 1.13
CA GLN A 35 -5.62 14.33 0.12
C GLN A 35 -6.50 13.89 -1.05
N VAL A 36 -6.82 12.61 -1.16
CA VAL A 36 -7.54 12.03 -2.30
C VAL A 36 -8.83 11.34 -1.84
N PRO A 37 -9.95 11.45 -2.58
CA PRO A 37 -11.22 10.83 -2.20
C PRO A 37 -11.24 9.31 -2.38
N ALA A 38 -10.37 8.74 -3.22
CA ALA A 38 -10.35 7.30 -3.48
C ALA A 38 -8.97 6.79 -3.91
N ILE A 39 -8.68 5.56 -3.50
CA ILE A 39 -7.49 4.80 -3.86
C ILE A 39 -7.94 3.41 -4.32
N LEU A 40 -7.39 2.95 -5.44
CA LEU A 40 -7.57 1.59 -5.92
C LEU A 40 -6.20 0.90 -5.99
N ASP A 41 -5.99 -0.11 -5.14
CA ASP A 41 -4.80 -0.96 -5.19
C ASP A 41 -5.04 -2.14 -6.13
N THR A 42 -4.27 -2.23 -7.20
CA THR A 42 -4.38 -3.28 -8.22
C THR A 42 -3.16 -4.21 -8.27
N TRP A 43 -2.22 -4.07 -7.33
CA TRP A 43 -1.01 -4.90 -7.24
C TRP A 43 -0.22 -4.92 -8.56
N TYR A 44 0.11 -6.12 -9.07
CA TYR A 44 0.59 -6.35 -10.42
C TYR A 44 -0.49 -7.08 -11.22
N PRO A 45 -1.40 -6.35 -11.89
CA PRO A 45 -2.65 -6.89 -12.44
C PRO A 45 -2.50 -7.72 -13.73
N GLY A 46 -1.27 -7.93 -14.19
CA GLY A 46 -0.98 -8.73 -15.38
C GLY A 46 -1.40 -8.05 -16.69
N GLN A 47 -1.45 -8.83 -17.77
CA GLN A 47 -1.59 -8.32 -19.14
C GLN A 47 -2.98 -7.73 -19.47
N THR A 48 -4.01 -8.07 -18.69
CA THR A 48 -5.40 -7.61 -18.92
C THR A 48 -5.77 -6.38 -18.09
N ASP A 49 -4.79 -5.77 -17.41
CA ASP A 49 -4.96 -4.63 -16.51
C ASP A 49 -5.86 -3.53 -17.06
N GLY A 50 -5.58 -3.02 -18.25
CA GLY A 50 -6.34 -1.90 -18.82
C GLY A 50 -7.85 -2.16 -18.87
N THR A 51 -8.26 -3.37 -19.27
CA THR A 51 -9.67 -3.77 -19.29
C THR A 51 -10.22 -3.96 -17.88
N ALA A 52 -9.46 -4.61 -16.99
CA ALA A 52 -9.89 -4.88 -15.62
C ALA A 52 -10.08 -3.58 -14.83
N LEU A 53 -9.09 -2.68 -14.89
CA LEU A 53 -9.12 -1.37 -14.26
C LEU A 53 -10.28 -0.51 -14.77
N ALA A 54 -10.50 -0.46 -16.09
CA ALA A 54 -11.61 0.28 -16.67
C ALA A 54 -12.97 -0.28 -16.20
N ASN A 55 -13.14 -1.60 -16.14
CA ASN A 55 -14.39 -2.19 -15.66
C ASN A 55 -14.71 -1.79 -14.21
N VAL A 56 -13.70 -1.67 -13.35
CA VAL A 56 -13.89 -1.21 -11.96
C VAL A 56 -14.16 0.29 -11.90
N LEU A 57 -13.33 1.12 -12.55
CA LEU A 57 -13.47 2.59 -12.51
C LEU A 57 -14.80 3.09 -13.09
N PHE A 58 -15.36 2.38 -14.07
CA PHE A 58 -16.64 2.71 -14.69
C PHE A 58 -17.83 1.91 -14.13
N GLY A 59 -17.64 1.16 -13.03
CA GLY A 59 -18.73 0.46 -12.33
C GLY A 59 -19.36 -0.69 -13.11
N LYS A 60 -18.65 -1.28 -14.08
CA LYS A 60 -19.09 -2.53 -14.74
C LYS A 60 -18.87 -3.75 -13.83
N VAL A 61 -17.92 -3.64 -12.90
CA VAL A 61 -17.61 -4.64 -11.88
C VAL A 61 -17.35 -3.91 -10.57
N ASP A 62 -17.98 -4.36 -9.48
CA ASP A 62 -17.70 -3.82 -8.15
C ASP A 62 -16.36 -4.33 -7.60
N PRO A 63 -15.57 -3.47 -6.93
CA PRO A 63 -14.35 -3.93 -6.26
C PRO A 63 -14.70 -4.85 -5.09
N SER A 64 -14.09 -6.04 -5.06
CA SER A 64 -14.36 -7.10 -4.06
C SER A 64 -13.10 -7.70 -3.42
N GLY A 65 -11.93 -7.12 -3.69
CA GLY A 65 -10.68 -7.54 -3.10
C GLY A 65 -10.58 -7.22 -1.61
N HIS A 66 -9.91 -8.08 -0.86
CA HIS A 66 -9.50 -7.83 0.53
C HIS A 66 -7.98 -7.87 0.62
N LEU A 67 -7.40 -7.03 1.48
CA LEU A 67 -5.95 -7.00 1.67
C LEU A 67 -5.46 -8.34 2.28
N PRO A 68 -4.51 -9.03 1.63
CA PRO A 68 -3.92 -10.26 2.19
C PRO A 68 -2.80 -9.95 3.20
N VAL A 69 -2.38 -8.69 3.32
CA VAL A 69 -1.32 -8.22 4.21
C VAL A 69 -1.72 -6.90 4.88
N THR A 70 -1.16 -6.62 6.05
CA THR A 70 -1.35 -5.35 6.75
C THR A 70 -0.54 -4.24 6.08
N PHE A 71 -1.15 -3.08 5.90
CA PHE A 71 -0.47 -1.86 5.46
C PHE A 71 -0.09 -1.03 6.70
N PRO A 72 1.20 -0.99 7.10
CA PRO A 72 1.60 -0.24 8.27
C PRO A 72 1.51 1.28 8.02
N VAL A 73 1.15 2.06 9.03
CA VAL A 73 1.13 3.52 8.93
C VAL A 73 2.55 4.07 8.80
N LYS A 74 3.50 3.51 9.54
CA LYS A 74 4.93 3.79 9.44
C LYS A 74 5.75 2.50 9.54
N LEU A 75 6.95 2.51 8.99
CA LEU A 75 7.84 1.33 8.99
C LEU A 75 8.11 0.80 10.40
N ALA A 76 8.14 1.66 11.42
CA ALA A 76 8.32 1.25 12.80
C ALA A 76 7.18 0.39 13.38
N ASP A 77 6.01 0.36 12.73
CA ASP A 77 4.86 -0.43 13.16
C ASP A 77 4.94 -1.88 12.69
N VAL A 78 5.89 -2.23 11.79
CA VAL A 78 6.02 -3.62 11.34
C VAL A 78 6.70 -4.47 12.43
N PRO A 79 6.27 -5.73 12.64
CA PRO A 79 6.86 -6.59 13.67
C PRO A 79 8.38 -6.77 13.53
N ALA A 80 8.88 -6.72 12.29
CA ALA A 80 10.29 -6.87 11.94
C ALA A 80 11.08 -5.54 11.88
N ALA A 81 10.58 -4.43 12.44
CA ALA A 81 11.23 -3.11 12.35
C ALA A 81 12.64 -3.02 12.97
N ASN A 82 12.98 -3.94 13.88
CA ASN A 82 14.29 -3.98 14.54
C ASN A 82 15.36 -4.63 13.62
N PRO A 83 16.57 -4.05 13.48
CA PRO A 83 17.66 -4.62 12.67
C PRO A 83 17.99 -6.09 12.96
N ALA A 84 17.86 -6.56 14.20
CA ALA A 84 18.05 -7.96 14.56
C ALA A 84 16.97 -8.89 13.96
N ARG A 85 15.80 -8.36 13.60
CA ARG A 85 14.66 -9.08 12.98
C ARG A 85 14.64 -8.92 11.46
N PHE A 86 15.08 -7.79 10.93
CA PHE A 86 15.29 -7.58 9.50
C PHE A 86 16.28 -6.43 9.26
N PRO A 87 17.31 -6.58 8.40
CA PRO A 87 17.65 -7.78 7.64
C PRO A 87 18.42 -8.84 8.45
N GLY A 88 18.69 -8.58 9.73
CA GLY A 88 19.54 -9.40 10.59
C GLY A 88 20.89 -8.73 10.87
N ILE A 89 21.63 -9.30 11.82
CA ILE A 89 22.98 -8.86 12.22
C ILE A 89 23.89 -10.08 12.08
N ASP A 90 25.07 -9.90 11.47
CA ASP A 90 26.05 -10.97 11.23
C ASP A 90 25.48 -12.22 10.55
N GLY A 91 24.56 -12.02 9.59
CA GLY A 91 23.91 -13.09 8.85
C GLY A 91 22.87 -13.89 9.64
N LYS A 92 22.47 -13.42 10.83
CA LYS A 92 21.47 -14.06 11.69
C LYS A 92 20.22 -13.19 11.86
N VAL A 93 19.06 -13.82 11.80
CA VAL A 93 17.74 -13.17 11.91
C VAL A 93 16.98 -13.73 13.11
N HIS A 94 16.47 -12.86 13.98
CA HIS A 94 15.78 -13.24 15.22
C HIS A 94 14.27 -13.04 15.10
N TYR A 95 13.51 -14.11 14.89
CA TYR A 95 12.04 -14.09 14.81
C TYR A 95 11.41 -14.04 16.21
N SER A 96 11.35 -12.85 16.80
CA SER A 96 10.88 -12.63 18.18
C SER A 96 9.45 -12.07 18.27
N GLU A 97 8.83 -11.80 17.13
CA GLU A 97 7.44 -11.35 17.02
C GLU A 97 6.42 -12.47 17.34
N GLY A 98 6.75 -13.73 17.04
CA GLY A 98 5.95 -14.90 17.40
C GLY A 98 4.47 -14.84 16.96
N SER A 99 3.65 -15.76 17.47
CA SER A 99 2.20 -15.82 17.18
C SER A 99 1.33 -15.01 18.16
N SER A 100 1.93 -14.25 19.08
CA SER A 100 1.24 -13.59 20.22
C SER A 100 1.02 -12.08 20.04
N GLY A 101 1.38 -11.49 18.90
CA GLY A 101 1.24 -10.05 18.66
C GLY A 101 -0.20 -9.63 18.36
N ARG A 102 -0.87 -8.97 19.30
CA ARG A 102 -2.19 -8.34 19.09
C ARG A 102 -2.04 -7.18 18.10
N LEU A 103 -2.21 -7.45 16.81
CA LEU A 103 -2.28 -6.44 15.76
C LEU A 103 -3.53 -5.58 15.97
N SER A 104 -3.32 -4.29 16.24
CA SER A 104 -4.39 -3.30 16.12
C SER A 104 -4.50 -2.95 14.64
N VAL A 105 -5.52 -3.49 13.98
CA VAL A 105 -5.88 -3.12 12.62
C VAL A 105 -6.60 -1.77 12.70
N VAL A 106 -6.12 -0.79 11.95
CA VAL A 106 -6.80 0.51 11.73
C VAL A 106 -7.57 0.43 10.42
#